data_AF-A0A0L6V7B6-F1
#
_entry.id   AF-A0A0L6V7B6-F1
#
_cell.length_a   1.000
_cell.length_b   1.000
_cell.length_c   1.000
_cell.angle_alpha   90.00
_cell.angle_beta   90.00
_cell.angle_gamma   90.00
#
_symmetry.space_group_name_H-M   'P 1'
#
loop_
_entity.id
_entity.type
_entity.pdbx_description
1 polymer ?
#
loop_
_entity_poly.entity_id
_entity_poly.type
_entity_poly.pdbx_seq_one_letter_code
_entity_poly.pdbx_strand_id
1 'polypeptide(L)'
;MTLFSLLTHCKRLRYEKCGIIQYGPPDSLVKNLPTEIKLTEGSIKFMNTYKYLGCWITNKWQKSEPYLLEREHAKSLAGKTNKWFFSTLPLLHDKGLHLLCKNRLIQTYIMAIGSYGAEWIAMSQKRTCKIQAVIDLAMRIAYGHKSTSLKLNSLLLCTEMGITPYSFYSTKQRIRLWYKKPHLKTILKDLIACPANSNQGKTWVQNTKRNLDILMRGSEIIEDKWNVDKKILHIAAWIKSMRDLKLALHPPALKTEGSVERVTQAQQEERMQRDNIHNCLMHQEFERESKRNNKVRLHDLYSLGRTANYIATSIHIPRVIKGVAYLSKLCMGALPTNKERIQTMNALHEDCDLKEYKCPSCDHYFEIEEEWCHYILYCRTFQKEREKYLQDIINTLYQYTEGESGNGDKHIYILLLGGLLRELYPESSQAIGTNNETYVETAYGSHDLTQWVNVYGHILHIYPQDGKNHGYVAVSAYLQEIVPQIERLLYKEVNQTEKASQLPVSSSGQPMLRTNESLSEETTCPYESNRARPNGMPNLNPSGIG
;
A
#
# COMPACT_ATOMS: atom_id res chain seq x y z
N MET A 1 39.17 5.50 3.43
CA MET A 1 39.37 5.16 4.86
C MET A 1 38.21 5.77 5.62
N THR A 2 37.27 4.96 6.13
CA THR A 2 36.07 5.49 6.80
C THR A 2 36.09 5.04 8.25
N LEU A 3 36.78 5.80 9.10
CA LEU A 3 36.71 5.64 10.55
C LEU A 3 35.34 6.21 10.99
N PHE A 4 34.44 5.39 11.54
CA PHE A 4 33.18 5.91 12.07
C PHE A 4 33.42 6.39 13.50
N SER A 5 33.68 7.69 13.67
CA SER A 5 33.61 8.34 14.98
C SER A 5 32.19 8.83 15.23
N LEU A 6 31.39 8.06 15.97
CA LEU A 6 30.06 8.47 16.42
C LEU A 6 30.15 9.27 17.72
N LEU A 7 30.70 10.49 17.62
CA LEU A 7 30.73 11.48 18.70
C LEU A 7 29.40 12.26 18.73
N THR A 8 28.32 11.59 19.13
CA THR A 8 27.03 12.28 19.31
C THR A 8 26.98 12.90 20.71
N HIS A 9 27.43 14.15 20.83
CA HIS A 9 27.09 15.08 21.92
C HIS A 9 27.04 14.47 23.35
N CYS A 10 28.07 13.70 23.74
CA CYS A 10 28.18 13.10 25.08
C CYS A 10 28.48 14.14 26.21
N LYS A 11 28.52 15.44 25.89
CA LYS A 11 29.04 16.50 26.76
C LYS A 11 28.22 16.84 28.01
N ARG A 12 27.05 16.22 28.25
CA ARG A 12 26.18 16.64 29.36
C ARG A 12 25.49 15.54 30.16
N LEU A 13 25.56 14.29 29.73
CA LEU A 13 24.82 13.20 30.36
C LEU A 13 25.74 12.00 30.45
N ARG A 14 26.08 11.55 31.66
CA ARG A 14 26.94 10.38 31.97
C ARG A 14 26.38 9.08 31.37
N TYR A 15 26.38 8.93 30.06
CA TYR A 15 25.87 7.75 29.35
C TYR A 15 27.02 7.01 28.66
N GLU A 16 27.11 5.71 28.91
CA GLU A 16 27.99 4.71 28.28
C GLU A 16 27.76 4.51 26.76
N LYS A 17 27.09 5.44 26.08
CA LYS A 17 26.58 5.28 24.70
C LYS A 17 27.56 5.71 23.60
N CYS A 18 28.75 6.19 23.96
CA CYS A 18 29.77 6.67 23.03
C CYS A 18 30.83 5.58 22.77
N GLY A 19 31.13 5.31 21.49
CA GLY A 19 32.15 4.34 21.08
C GLY A 19 32.49 4.44 19.60
N ILE A 20 33.64 3.90 19.22
CA ILE A 20 34.17 3.96 17.85
C ILE A 20 34.03 2.59 17.19
N ILE A 21 33.53 2.58 15.95
CA ILE A 21 33.53 1.38 15.11
C ILE A 21 34.40 1.62 13.89
N GLN A 22 35.22 0.63 13.56
CA GLN A 22 35.81 0.55 12.25
C GLN A 22 34.91 -0.31 11.36
N TYR A 23 34.57 0.23 10.18
CA TYR A 23 33.75 -0.46 9.20
C TYR A 23 34.34 -0.30 7.81
N GLY A 24 34.51 -1.41 7.11
CA GLY A 24 35.04 -1.45 5.75
C GLY A 24 35.83 -2.73 5.47
N PRO A 25 36.31 -2.90 4.22
CA PRO A 25 37.21 -3.99 3.86
C PRO A 25 38.39 -4.11 4.84
N PRO A 26 38.86 -5.33 5.18
CA PRO A 26 40.00 -5.54 6.09
C PRO A 26 41.23 -4.68 5.76
N ASP A 27 41.51 -4.50 4.47
CA ASP A 27 42.65 -3.72 3.96
C ASP A 27 42.50 -2.21 4.21
N SER A 28 41.29 -1.73 4.50
CA SER A 28 40.98 -0.34 4.78
C SER A 28 40.86 -0.01 6.27
N LEU A 29 40.96 -1.03 7.14
CA LEU A 29 40.92 -0.88 8.59
C LEU A 29 42.28 -0.40 9.11
N VAL A 30 42.26 0.48 10.11
CA VAL A 30 43.47 0.92 10.78
C VAL A 30 43.96 -0.20 11.68
N LYS A 31 45.17 -0.68 11.39
CA LYS A 31 45.87 -1.68 12.20
C LYS A 31 46.43 -1.02 13.47
N ASN A 32 46.47 -1.76 14.57
CA ASN A 32 47.07 -1.32 15.85
C ASN A 32 46.39 -0.10 16.50
N LEU A 33 45.06 -0.03 16.45
CA LEU A 33 44.34 0.98 17.23
C LEU A 33 44.40 0.67 18.73
N PRO A 34 44.52 1.70 19.59
CA PRO A 34 44.46 1.52 21.03
C PRO A 34 43.07 1.03 21.44
N THR A 35 42.94 0.38 22.60
CA THR A 35 41.63 -0.10 23.10
C THR A 35 40.65 1.04 23.35
N GLU A 36 41.18 2.24 23.64
CA GLU A 36 40.44 3.47 23.84
C GLU A 36 41.22 4.69 23.34
N ILE A 37 40.51 5.73 22.92
CA ILE A 37 41.09 7.05 22.64
C ILE A 37 40.90 7.90 23.89
N LYS A 38 42.00 8.40 24.46
CA LYS A 38 41.96 9.36 25.57
C LYS A 38 41.66 10.76 25.03
N LEU A 39 40.60 11.37 25.54
CA LEU A 39 40.22 12.76 25.34
C LEU A 39 40.47 13.53 26.65
N THR A 40 40.51 14.85 26.56
CA THR A 40 40.69 15.73 27.73
C THR A 40 39.63 15.55 28.81
N GLU A 41 38.43 15.08 28.42
CA GLU A 41 37.25 14.92 29.30
C GLU A 41 36.89 13.45 29.59
N GLY A 42 37.70 12.45 29.15
CA GLY A 42 37.41 11.01 29.35
C GLY A 42 38.01 10.10 28.28
N SER A 43 37.65 8.81 28.25
CA SER A 43 38.08 7.87 27.20
C SER A 43 36.90 7.36 26.36
N ILE A 44 37.15 7.10 25.07
CA ILE A 44 36.18 6.49 24.15
C ILE A 44 36.71 5.13 23.69
N LYS A 45 35.95 4.07 23.95
CA LYS A 45 36.33 2.70 23.61
C LYS A 45 36.03 2.37 22.15
N PHE A 46 36.85 1.49 21.58
CA PHE A 46 36.50 0.81 20.34
C PHE A 46 35.50 -0.31 20.62
N MET A 47 34.47 -0.41 19.79
CA MET A 47 33.40 -1.40 19.94
C MET A 47 33.30 -2.30 18.71
N ASN A 48 32.77 -3.50 18.92
CA ASN A 48 32.50 -4.43 17.83
C ASN A 48 31.14 -4.16 17.17
N THR A 49 30.18 -3.61 17.92
CA THR A 49 28.83 -3.31 17.42
C THR A 49 28.30 -1.99 17.99
N TYR A 50 27.53 -1.26 17.19
CA TYR A 50 26.98 0.05 17.53
C TYR A 50 25.57 0.17 16.99
N LYS A 51 24.64 0.66 17.80
CA LYS A 51 23.25 0.84 17.39
C LYS A 51 22.99 2.29 17.00
N TYR A 52 22.82 2.56 15.71
CA TYR A 52 22.47 3.88 15.19
C TYR A 52 21.07 3.86 14.58
N LEU A 53 20.15 4.69 15.08
CA LEU A 53 18.76 4.77 14.60
C LEU A 53 18.08 3.39 14.47
N GLY A 54 18.39 2.48 15.39
CA GLY A 54 17.84 1.12 15.42
C GLY A 54 18.57 0.09 14.56
N CYS A 55 19.45 0.52 13.66
CA CYS A 55 20.32 -0.34 12.86
C CYS A 55 21.58 -0.70 13.66
N TRP A 56 21.94 -1.97 13.66
CA TRP A 56 23.18 -2.45 14.26
C TRP A 56 24.29 -2.41 13.23
N ILE A 57 25.24 -1.50 13.41
CA ILE A 57 26.48 -1.42 12.65
C ILE A 57 27.49 -2.35 13.33
N THR A 58 28.10 -3.26 12.59
CA THR A 58 29.08 -4.20 13.12
C THR A 58 30.44 -3.96 12.47
N ASN A 59 31.53 -4.25 13.17
CA ASN A 59 32.87 -4.24 12.60
C ASN A 59 33.17 -5.40 11.62
N LYS A 60 32.20 -6.32 11.45
CA LYS A 60 32.32 -7.44 10.51
C LYS A 60 32.05 -6.95 9.09
N TRP A 61 33.00 -7.20 8.20
CA TRP A 61 32.86 -6.99 6.76
C TRP A 61 32.77 -8.32 6.03
N GLN A 62 31.79 -8.46 5.13
CA GLN A 62 31.64 -9.65 4.29
C GLN A 62 31.71 -9.26 2.81
N LYS A 63 32.72 -9.76 2.10
CA LYS A 63 32.95 -9.45 0.67
C LYS A 63 31.81 -9.98 -0.22
N SER A 64 31.19 -11.09 0.15
CA SER A 64 30.06 -11.70 -0.57
C SER A 64 28.73 -10.97 -0.36
N GLU A 65 28.62 -10.16 0.69
CA GLU A 65 27.35 -9.54 1.08
C GLU A 65 27.49 -8.03 1.35
N PRO A 66 27.44 -7.18 0.31
CA PRO A 66 27.68 -5.73 0.44
C PRO A 66 26.56 -4.95 1.17
N TYR A 67 25.41 -5.59 1.46
CA TYR A 67 24.26 -4.98 2.12
C TYR A 67 23.84 -5.73 3.40
N LEU A 68 24.81 -6.35 4.10
CA LEU A 68 24.55 -7.16 5.28
C LEU A 68 23.79 -6.36 6.35
N LEU A 69 24.23 -5.13 6.64
CA LEU A 69 23.62 -4.27 7.65
C LEU A 69 22.15 -3.96 7.33
N GLU A 70 21.86 -3.57 6.08
CA GLU A 70 20.51 -3.28 5.63
C GLU A 70 19.62 -4.53 5.65
N ARG A 71 20.18 -5.70 5.33
CA ARG A 71 19.44 -6.97 5.37
C ARG A 71 19.08 -7.36 6.81
N GLU A 72 20.05 -7.30 7.73
CA GLU A 72 19.80 -7.65 9.13
C GLU A 72 18.88 -6.63 9.81
N HIS A 73 19.01 -5.34 9.48
CA HIS A 73 18.06 -4.31 9.93
C HIS A 73 16.65 -4.57 9.39
N ALA A 74 16.50 -4.92 8.10
CA ALA A 74 15.20 -5.27 7.53
C ALA A 74 14.56 -6.48 8.21
N LYS A 75 15.33 -7.54 8.50
CA LYS A 75 14.86 -8.72 9.24
C LYS A 75 14.40 -8.34 10.66
N SER A 76 15.21 -7.54 11.36
CA SER A 76 14.90 -7.05 12.71
C SER A 76 13.62 -6.23 12.74
N LEU A 77 13.44 -5.31 11.78
CA LEU A 77 12.22 -4.52 11.63
C LEU A 77 11.02 -5.40 11.34
N ALA A 78 11.10 -6.33 10.38
CA ALA A 78 10.02 -7.25 10.08
C ALA A 78 9.60 -8.07 11.31
N GLY A 79 10.55 -8.56 12.10
CA GLY A 79 10.28 -9.28 13.35
C GLY A 79 9.55 -8.41 14.38
N LYS A 80 9.91 -7.14 14.52
CA LYS A 80 9.22 -6.19 15.41
C LYS A 80 7.81 -5.87 14.90
N THR A 81 7.67 -5.58 13.61
CA THR A 81 6.37 -5.35 12.97
C THR A 81 5.43 -6.53 13.18
N ASN A 82 5.95 -7.76 13.08
CA ASN A 82 5.17 -8.98 13.32
C ASN A 82 4.67 -9.08 14.77
N LYS A 83 5.52 -8.78 15.77
CA LYS A 83 5.11 -8.74 17.18
C LYS A 83 3.99 -7.73 17.43
N TRP A 84 4.10 -6.55 16.82
CA TRP A 84 3.09 -5.50 16.93
C TRP A 84 1.79 -5.86 16.23
N PHE A 85 1.87 -6.50 15.06
CA PHE A 85 0.70 -7.05 14.39
C PHE A 85 -0.11 -7.99 15.33
N PHE A 86 0.55 -8.94 16.00
CA PHE A 86 -0.12 -9.83 16.97
C PHE A 86 -0.70 -9.06 18.16
N SER A 87 -0.03 -8.01 18.62
CA SER A 87 -0.51 -7.17 19.72
C SER A 87 -1.77 -6.38 19.34
N THR A 88 -1.92 -6.02 18.05
CA THR A 88 -3.09 -5.31 17.51
C THR A 88 -4.22 -6.21 17.03
N LEU A 89 -4.01 -7.53 17.06
CA LEU A 89 -4.90 -8.53 16.46
C LEU A 89 -6.36 -8.46 16.96
N PRO A 90 -6.64 -8.24 18.27
CA PRO A 90 -8.02 -8.10 18.75
C PRO A 90 -8.79 -6.97 18.08
N LEU A 91 -8.16 -5.80 17.91
CA LEU A 91 -8.77 -4.64 17.26
C LEU A 91 -8.97 -4.86 15.75
N LEU A 92 -8.07 -5.59 15.11
CA LEU A 92 -8.21 -5.92 13.69
C LEU A 92 -9.35 -6.91 13.43
N HIS A 93 -9.61 -7.85 14.34
CA HIS A 93 -10.71 -8.81 14.24
C HIS A 93 -12.08 -8.26 14.63
N ASP A 94 -12.13 -7.16 15.39
CA ASP A 94 -13.39 -6.55 15.82
C ASP A 94 -14.26 -6.20 14.61
N LYS A 95 -15.42 -6.86 14.50
CA LYS A 95 -16.38 -6.66 13.40
C LYS A 95 -17.16 -5.35 13.54
N GLY A 96 -17.24 -4.79 14.74
CA GLY A 96 -17.88 -3.50 15.02
C GLY A 96 -16.96 -2.30 14.74
N LEU A 97 -15.64 -2.51 14.74
CA LEU A 97 -14.70 -1.44 14.48
C LEU A 97 -14.68 -1.04 12.99
N HIS A 98 -14.88 0.25 12.74
CA HIS A 98 -14.86 0.83 11.39
C HIS A 98 -13.53 0.55 10.66
N LEU A 99 -13.58 0.22 9.37
CA LEU A 99 -12.39 -0.12 8.58
C LEU A 99 -11.35 1.01 8.53
N LEU A 100 -11.79 2.28 8.47
CA LEU A 100 -10.92 3.45 8.67
C LEU A 100 -10.12 3.42 9.97
N CYS A 101 -10.73 3.04 11.10
CA CYS A 101 -10.01 2.95 12.38
C CYS A 101 -8.94 1.85 12.33
N LYS A 102 -9.27 0.70 11.73
CA LYS A 102 -8.31 -0.40 11.51
C LYS A 102 -7.16 0.04 10.60
N ASN A 103 -7.47 0.76 9.53
CA ASN A 103 -6.47 1.37 8.65
C ASN A 103 -5.53 2.31 9.42
N ARG A 104 -6.07 3.23 10.23
CA ARG A 104 -5.26 4.13 11.06
C ARG A 104 -4.41 3.38 12.08
N LEU A 105 -4.92 2.29 12.66
CA LEU A 105 -4.15 1.41 13.53
C LEU A 105 -2.95 0.79 12.78
N ILE A 106 -3.18 0.27 11.58
CA ILE A 106 -2.12 -0.30 10.73
C ILE A 106 -1.07 0.76 10.39
N GLN A 107 -1.48 1.95 9.94
CA GLN A 107 -0.56 3.04 9.57
C GLN A 107 0.24 3.56 10.79
N THR A 108 -0.43 3.79 11.91
CA THR A 108 0.14 4.50 13.06
C THR A 108 0.98 3.60 13.96
N TYR A 109 0.64 2.31 14.05
CA TYR A 109 1.35 1.38 14.95
C TYR A 109 2.20 0.38 14.16
N ILE A 110 1.59 -0.39 13.25
CA ILE A 110 2.30 -1.49 12.56
C ILE A 110 3.34 -0.92 11.58
N MET A 111 2.91 -0.04 10.67
CA MET A 111 3.76 0.55 9.66
C MET A 111 4.81 1.49 10.28
N ALA A 112 4.44 2.26 11.31
CA ALA A 112 5.37 3.13 12.03
C ALA A 112 6.55 2.34 12.64
N ILE A 113 6.27 1.21 13.31
CA ILE A 113 7.30 0.34 13.87
C ILE A 113 8.21 -0.24 12.77
N GLY A 114 7.60 -0.69 11.67
CA GLY A 114 8.36 -1.17 10.52
C GLY A 114 9.24 -0.08 9.92
N SER A 115 8.80 1.18 9.98
CA SER A 115 9.44 2.31 9.33
C SER A 115 10.62 2.94 10.07
N TYR A 116 10.92 2.51 11.30
CA TYR A 116 11.98 3.13 12.10
C TYR A 116 13.37 2.88 11.48
N GLY A 117 13.99 3.94 10.96
CA GLY A 117 15.25 3.83 10.21
C GLY A 117 15.07 3.20 8.82
N ALA A 118 13.87 3.29 8.22
CA ALA A 118 13.57 2.72 6.91
C ALA A 118 14.43 3.29 5.77
N GLU A 119 15.01 4.48 5.96
CA GLU A 119 15.93 5.11 5.02
C GLU A 119 17.12 4.18 4.70
N TRP A 120 17.53 3.32 5.62
CA TRP A 120 18.60 2.34 5.40
C TRP A 120 18.20 1.20 4.47
N ILE A 121 16.93 0.77 4.48
CA ILE A 121 16.48 -0.43 3.76
C ILE A 121 15.71 -0.13 2.46
N ALA A 122 15.26 1.11 2.29
CA ALA A 122 14.53 1.62 1.14
C ALA A 122 15.19 1.38 -0.24
N MET A 123 14.47 1.78 -1.31
CA MET A 123 14.86 1.58 -2.71
C MET A 123 15.32 0.12 -3.00
N SER A 124 14.70 -0.84 -2.32
CA SER A 124 14.88 -2.26 -2.56
C SER A 124 13.67 -3.04 -2.07
N GLN A 125 12.95 -3.61 -3.03
CA GLN A 125 11.78 -4.43 -2.74
C GLN A 125 12.17 -5.70 -1.95
N LYS A 126 13.32 -6.30 -2.25
CA LYS A 126 13.83 -7.50 -1.53
C LYS A 126 14.00 -7.29 -0.03
N ARG A 127 14.36 -6.08 0.40
CA ARG A 127 14.51 -5.76 1.83
C ARG A 127 13.18 -5.34 2.47
N THR A 128 12.31 -4.70 1.71
CA THR A 128 11.05 -4.13 2.22
C THR A 128 9.89 -5.14 2.18
N CYS A 129 9.98 -6.22 1.38
CA CYS A 129 8.90 -7.18 1.17
C CYS A 129 8.46 -7.91 2.44
N LYS A 130 9.37 -8.25 3.36
CA LYS A 130 9.01 -8.93 4.61
C LYS A 130 8.16 -8.05 5.53
N ILE A 131 8.41 -6.73 5.51
CA ILE A 131 7.63 -5.76 6.28
C ILE A 131 6.27 -5.54 5.60
N GLN A 132 6.26 -5.41 4.27
CA GLN A 132 5.03 -5.34 3.49
C GLN A 132 4.14 -6.57 3.74
N ALA A 133 4.72 -7.77 3.78
CA ALA A 133 3.97 -9.00 4.04
C ALA A 133 3.21 -8.93 5.37
N VAL A 134 3.82 -8.43 6.45
CA VAL A 134 3.13 -8.25 7.74
C VAL A 134 2.01 -7.21 7.65
N ILE A 135 2.24 -6.11 6.92
CA ILE A 135 1.20 -5.11 6.67
C ILE A 135 0.04 -5.72 5.88
N ASP A 136 0.32 -6.55 4.87
CA ASP A 136 -0.70 -7.28 4.10
C ASP A 136 -1.51 -8.22 4.98
N LEU A 137 -0.88 -8.95 5.91
CA LEU A 137 -1.59 -9.79 6.89
C LEU A 137 -2.59 -8.95 7.70
N ALA A 138 -2.14 -7.79 8.19
CA ALA A 138 -2.98 -6.89 8.97
C ALA A 138 -4.17 -6.35 8.15
N MET A 139 -3.93 -5.94 6.90
CA MET A 139 -4.97 -5.47 5.99
C MET A 139 -6.00 -6.57 5.68
N ARG A 140 -5.57 -7.81 5.40
CA ARG A 140 -6.48 -8.94 5.16
C ARG A 140 -7.38 -9.23 6.35
N ILE A 141 -6.82 -9.23 7.56
CA ILE A 141 -7.60 -9.42 8.79
C ILE A 141 -8.56 -8.26 9.01
N ALA A 142 -8.16 -7.02 8.71
CA ALA A 142 -9.06 -5.87 8.82
C ALA A 142 -10.32 -6.01 7.95
N TYR A 143 -10.19 -6.59 6.77
CA TYR A 143 -11.31 -6.96 5.88
C TYR A 143 -12.05 -8.26 6.30
N GLY A 144 -11.65 -8.92 7.38
CA GLY A 144 -12.26 -10.16 7.87
C GLY A 144 -11.85 -11.42 7.09
N HIS A 145 -10.78 -11.37 6.31
CA HIS A 145 -10.22 -12.56 5.65
C HIS A 145 -9.20 -13.27 6.54
N LYS A 146 -8.98 -14.56 6.29
CA LYS A 146 -7.83 -15.29 6.85
C LYS A 146 -6.54 -14.59 6.42
N SER A 147 -5.57 -14.52 7.32
CA SER A 147 -4.27 -13.87 7.07
C SER A 147 -3.53 -14.46 5.86
N THR A 148 -3.71 -15.75 5.60
CA THR A 148 -3.14 -16.50 4.48
C THR A 148 -3.92 -16.39 3.17
N SER A 149 -5.06 -15.68 3.14
CA SER A 149 -5.91 -15.59 1.96
C SER A 149 -5.20 -14.87 0.80
N LEU A 150 -5.10 -15.54 -0.34
CA LEU A 150 -4.57 -14.96 -1.58
C LEU A 150 -5.64 -14.24 -2.42
N LYS A 151 -6.90 -14.18 -1.94
CA LYS A 151 -8.00 -13.53 -2.67
C LYS A 151 -7.75 -12.04 -2.90
N LEU A 152 -7.07 -11.39 -1.95
CA LEU A 152 -6.78 -9.96 -1.92
C LEU A 152 -5.34 -9.69 -2.34
N ASN A 153 -5.19 -8.96 -3.46
CA ASN A 153 -3.89 -8.50 -3.95
C ASN A 153 -3.33 -7.37 -3.06
N SER A 154 -2.03 -7.39 -2.77
CA SER A 154 -1.37 -6.41 -1.89
C SER A 154 -1.46 -4.97 -2.40
N LEU A 155 -1.32 -4.73 -3.71
CA LEU A 155 -1.43 -3.40 -4.30
C LEU A 155 -2.85 -2.85 -4.17
N LEU A 156 -3.86 -3.70 -4.38
CA LEU A 156 -5.26 -3.30 -4.25
C LEU A 156 -5.63 -3.03 -2.79
N LEU A 157 -5.15 -3.85 -1.84
CA LEU A 157 -5.31 -3.57 -0.41
C LEU A 157 -4.74 -2.21 -0.02
N CYS A 158 -3.52 -1.91 -0.49
CA CYS A 158 -2.87 -0.62 -0.27
C CYS A 158 -3.70 0.53 -0.86
N THR A 159 -4.18 0.36 -2.10
CA THR A 159 -4.94 1.38 -2.82
C THR A 159 -6.27 1.67 -2.15
N GLU A 160 -7.09 0.64 -1.92
CA GLU A 160 -8.41 0.74 -1.33
C GLU A 160 -8.37 1.26 0.11
N MET A 161 -7.46 0.76 0.95
CA MET A 161 -7.29 1.28 2.30
C MET A 161 -6.55 2.62 2.32
N GLY A 162 -6.09 3.15 1.19
CA GLY A 162 -5.27 4.36 1.16
C GLY A 162 -3.97 4.23 1.97
N ILE A 163 -3.42 3.03 2.12
CA ILE A 163 -2.12 2.76 2.73
C ILE A 163 -1.06 2.77 1.63
N THR A 164 -0.04 3.61 1.76
CA THR A 164 1.07 3.61 0.79
C THR A 164 1.86 2.31 0.89
N PRO A 165 2.15 1.61 -0.23
CA PRO A 165 3.06 0.46 -0.22
C PRO A 165 4.36 0.80 0.51
N TYR A 166 4.81 -0.11 1.38
CA TYR A 166 5.91 0.14 2.31
C TYR A 166 7.23 0.45 1.60
N SER A 167 7.46 -0.15 0.42
CA SER A 167 8.59 0.16 -0.45
C SER A 167 8.58 1.63 -0.91
N PHE A 168 7.41 2.20 -1.17
CA PHE A 168 7.28 3.59 -1.62
C PHE A 168 7.43 4.54 -0.44
N TYR A 169 6.79 4.21 0.68
CA TYR A 169 6.92 4.98 1.91
C TYR A 169 8.38 5.10 2.35
N SER A 170 9.09 3.97 2.45
CA SER A 170 10.52 3.96 2.81
C SER A 170 11.39 4.69 1.78
N THR A 171 11.06 4.60 0.49
CA THR A 171 11.76 5.35 -0.57
C THR A 171 11.60 6.85 -0.41
N LYS A 172 10.38 7.35 -0.12
CA LYS A 172 10.15 8.78 0.17
C LYS A 172 10.99 9.25 1.37
N GLN A 173 11.11 8.43 2.42
CA GLN A 173 11.94 8.76 3.59
C GLN A 173 13.42 8.85 3.25
N ARG A 174 13.93 7.93 2.43
CA ARG A 174 15.33 7.99 1.94
C ARG A 174 15.58 9.22 1.08
N ILE A 175 14.66 9.57 0.19
CA ILE A 175 14.77 10.77 -0.64
C ILE A 175 14.78 12.03 0.21
N ARG A 176 13.89 12.11 1.20
CA ARG A 176 13.89 13.20 2.19
C ARG A 176 15.22 13.31 2.93
N LEU A 177 15.82 12.18 3.34
CA LEU A 177 17.14 12.18 3.98
C LEU A 177 18.23 12.71 3.03
N TRP A 178 18.15 12.35 1.74
CA TRP A 178 19.08 12.82 0.72
C TRP A 178 19.05 14.35 0.58
N TYR A 179 17.86 14.95 0.47
CA TYR A 179 17.71 16.41 0.37
C TYR A 179 18.02 17.13 1.68
N LYS A 180 17.80 16.49 2.83
CA LYS A 180 18.18 17.05 4.13
C LYS A 180 19.69 17.12 4.34
N LYS A 181 20.50 16.42 3.53
CA LYS A 181 21.98 16.34 3.66
C LYS A 181 22.67 17.65 4.04
N PRO A 182 22.42 18.81 3.40
CA PRO A 182 23.12 20.06 3.73
C PRO A 182 22.91 20.53 5.17
N HIS A 183 21.76 20.16 5.75
CA HIS A 183 21.31 20.57 7.08
C HIS A 183 21.53 19.49 8.16
N LEU A 184 22.06 18.32 7.79
CA LEU A 184 22.35 17.27 8.76
C LEU A 184 23.56 17.67 9.62
N LYS A 185 23.34 17.71 10.94
CA LYS A 185 24.40 17.87 11.95
C LYS A 185 24.92 16.53 12.47
N THR A 186 24.50 15.42 11.86
CA THR A 186 24.85 14.06 12.26
C THR A 186 25.90 13.49 11.31
N ILE A 187 26.56 12.41 11.73
CA ILE A 187 27.54 11.67 10.91
C ILE A 187 26.99 11.24 9.54
N LEU A 188 25.66 11.16 9.36
CA LEU A 188 25.05 10.90 8.07
C LEU A 188 25.48 11.91 7.00
N LYS A 189 25.71 13.18 7.37
CA LYS A 189 26.24 14.20 6.43
C LYS A 189 27.57 13.72 5.83
N ASP A 190 28.47 13.29 6.69
CA ASP A 190 29.83 12.87 6.31
C ASP A 190 29.79 11.55 5.55
N LEU A 191 28.91 10.61 5.93
CA LEU A 191 28.72 9.36 5.20
C LEU A 191 28.19 9.56 3.79
N ILE A 192 27.28 10.52 3.60
CA ILE A 192 26.73 10.86 2.28
C ILE A 192 27.77 11.65 1.46
N ALA A 193 28.59 12.49 2.10
CA ALA A 193 29.63 13.27 1.43
C ALA A 193 30.84 12.42 1.02
N CYS A 194 31.22 11.47 1.88
CA CYS A 194 32.40 10.62 1.74
C CYS A 194 32.00 9.15 1.90
N PRO A 195 31.24 8.58 0.94
CA PRO A 195 30.83 7.18 1.02
C PRO A 195 32.07 6.26 1.01
N ALA A 196 31.97 5.12 1.70
CA ALA A 196 33.04 4.13 1.70
C ALA A 196 33.39 3.69 0.27
N ASN A 197 34.68 3.68 -0.08
CA ASN A 197 35.10 3.16 -1.37
C ASN A 197 34.86 1.65 -1.40
N SER A 198 33.96 1.21 -2.28
CA SER A 198 33.84 -0.20 -2.61
C SER A 198 34.30 -0.39 -4.04
N ASN A 199 35.21 -1.34 -4.28
CA ASN A 199 35.71 -1.66 -5.63
C ASN A 199 34.60 -2.12 -6.59
N GLN A 200 33.38 -2.38 -6.08
CA GLN A 200 32.19 -2.76 -6.85
C GLN A 200 31.14 -1.63 -6.96
N GLY A 201 31.35 -0.45 -6.35
CA GLY A 201 30.41 0.67 -6.42
C GLY A 201 29.04 0.44 -5.73
N LYS A 202 28.97 -0.43 -4.72
CA LYS A 202 27.72 -0.90 -4.08
C LYS A 202 27.48 -0.32 -2.68
N THR A 203 27.81 0.95 -2.45
CA THR A 203 27.39 1.57 -1.17
C THR A 203 25.93 2.01 -1.21
N TRP A 204 25.31 2.07 -0.03
CA TRP A 204 23.97 2.64 0.13
C TRP A 204 23.84 4.06 -0.45
N VAL A 205 24.87 4.90 -0.34
CA VAL A 205 24.90 6.27 -0.86
C VAL A 205 24.92 6.29 -2.39
N GLN A 206 25.82 5.53 -3.01
CA GLN A 206 25.90 5.41 -4.47
C GLN A 206 24.61 4.83 -5.06
N ASN A 207 24.05 3.82 -4.40
CA ASN A 207 22.77 3.22 -4.78
C ASN A 207 21.62 4.23 -4.65
N THR A 208 21.63 5.07 -3.62
CA THR A 208 20.63 6.13 -3.45
C THR A 208 20.70 7.15 -4.58
N LYS A 209 21.90 7.65 -4.93
CA LYS A 209 22.09 8.56 -6.06
C LYS A 209 21.58 7.95 -7.36
N ARG A 210 22.05 6.74 -7.70
CA ARG A 210 21.66 6.04 -8.94
C ARG A 210 20.15 5.86 -9.05
N ASN A 211 19.51 5.38 -7.98
CA ASN A 211 18.05 5.16 -7.99
C ASN A 211 17.28 6.47 -8.02
N LEU A 212 17.75 7.51 -7.32
CA LEU A 212 17.13 8.83 -7.40
C LEU A 212 17.18 9.37 -8.82
N ASP A 213 18.33 9.28 -9.51
CA ASP A 213 18.48 9.73 -10.90
C ASP A 213 17.53 8.97 -11.84
N ILE A 214 17.31 7.67 -11.62
CA ILE A 214 16.35 6.86 -12.39
C ILE A 214 14.92 7.28 -12.10
N LEU A 215 14.57 7.48 -10.84
CA LEU A 215 13.23 7.89 -10.43
C LEU A 215 12.90 9.29 -10.94
N MET A 216 13.88 10.20 -10.93
CA MET A 216 13.76 11.56 -11.47
C MET A 216 13.48 11.55 -12.97
N ARG A 217 14.29 10.84 -13.75
CA ARG A 217 14.02 10.66 -15.18
C ARG A 217 12.65 10.04 -15.43
N GLY A 218 12.28 9.03 -14.62
CA GLY A 218 10.97 8.39 -14.73
C GLY A 218 9.80 9.35 -14.45
N SER A 219 9.93 10.22 -13.44
CA SER A 219 8.90 11.23 -13.16
C SER A 219 8.84 12.30 -14.25
N GLU A 220 9.99 12.73 -14.78
CA GLU A 220 10.05 13.71 -15.88
C GLU A 220 9.38 13.17 -17.16
N ILE A 221 9.62 11.90 -17.51
CA ILE A 221 8.95 11.25 -18.65
C ILE A 221 7.43 11.25 -18.44
N ILE A 222 6.95 10.89 -17.25
CA ILE A 222 5.51 10.88 -16.96
C ILE A 222 4.89 12.29 -17.04
N GLU A 223 5.66 13.33 -16.78
CA GLU A 223 5.23 14.73 -16.91
C GLU A 223 5.25 15.25 -18.35
N ASP A 224 6.07 14.67 -19.23
CA ASP A 224 6.11 15.00 -20.66
C ASP A 224 4.87 14.44 -21.39
N LYS A 225 3.76 15.21 -21.30
CA LYS A 225 2.45 14.88 -21.89
C LYS A 225 2.48 14.72 -23.42
N TRP A 226 3.53 15.17 -24.11
CA TRP A 226 3.54 15.26 -25.56
C TRP A 226 4.20 14.05 -26.25
N ASN A 227 5.11 13.36 -25.56
CA ASN A 227 5.95 12.31 -26.17
C ASN A 227 5.72 10.89 -25.60
N VAL A 228 4.71 10.71 -24.75
CA VAL A 228 4.48 9.44 -24.04
C VAL A 228 3.23 8.73 -24.55
N ASP A 229 3.28 7.40 -24.55
CA ASP A 229 2.14 6.53 -24.86
C ASP A 229 0.89 6.96 -24.07
N LYS A 230 -0.23 7.14 -24.77
CA LYS A 230 -1.52 7.56 -24.19
C LYS A 230 -1.93 6.69 -23.00
N LYS A 231 -1.60 5.39 -23.02
CA LYS A 231 -1.90 4.46 -21.92
C LYS A 231 -1.13 4.80 -20.65
N ILE A 232 0.15 5.17 -20.77
CA ILE A 232 1.00 5.57 -19.65
C ILE A 232 0.50 6.89 -19.07
N LEU A 233 0.22 7.88 -19.92
CA LEU A 233 -0.32 9.18 -19.51
C LEU A 233 -1.64 9.04 -18.74
N HIS A 234 -2.53 8.16 -19.19
CA HIS A 234 -3.79 7.91 -18.51
C HIS A 234 -3.59 7.31 -17.11
N ILE A 235 -2.80 6.25 -16.97
CA ILE A 235 -2.55 5.61 -15.66
C ILE A 235 -1.92 6.63 -14.70
N ALA A 236 -0.96 7.43 -15.18
CA ALA A 236 -0.35 8.49 -14.40
C ALA A 236 -1.36 9.56 -13.98
N ALA A 237 -2.23 10.01 -14.89
CA ALA A 237 -3.29 10.98 -14.60
C ALA A 237 -4.30 10.44 -13.57
N TRP A 238 -4.70 9.18 -13.70
CA TRP A 238 -5.59 8.50 -12.76
C TRP A 238 -4.96 8.38 -11.36
N ILE A 239 -3.71 7.95 -11.27
CA ILE A 239 -2.97 7.88 -9.99
C ILE A 239 -2.83 9.26 -9.36
N LYS A 240 -2.52 10.28 -10.17
CA LYS A 240 -2.41 11.66 -9.72
C LYS A 240 -3.76 12.14 -9.17
N SER A 241 -4.84 11.98 -9.93
CA SER A 241 -6.22 12.30 -9.53
C SER A 241 -6.62 11.63 -8.20
N MET A 242 -6.38 10.33 -8.06
CA MET A 242 -6.63 9.59 -6.82
C MET A 242 -5.92 10.22 -5.61
N ARG A 243 -4.67 10.62 -5.80
CA ARG A 243 -3.85 11.19 -4.73
C ARG A 243 -4.20 12.63 -4.41
N ASP A 244 -4.44 13.45 -5.42
CA ASP A 244 -4.86 14.84 -5.26
C ASP A 244 -6.17 14.89 -4.49
N LEU A 245 -7.12 14.01 -4.83
CA LEU A 245 -8.37 13.85 -4.10
C LEU A 245 -8.13 13.45 -2.63
N LYS A 246 -7.27 12.46 -2.38
CA LYS A 246 -6.92 12.07 -1.01
C LYS A 246 -6.30 13.23 -0.21
N LEU A 247 -5.45 14.04 -0.83
CA LEU A 247 -4.84 15.20 -0.20
C LEU A 247 -5.86 16.32 0.04
N ALA A 248 -6.83 16.50 -0.85
CA ALA A 248 -7.92 17.47 -0.68
C ALA A 248 -8.86 17.06 0.48
N LEU A 249 -9.22 15.77 0.57
CA LEU A 249 -10.10 15.24 1.62
C LEU A 249 -9.42 15.11 2.98
N HIS A 250 -8.12 14.80 2.96
CA HIS A 250 -7.30 14.63 4.15
C HIS A 250 -6.05 15.48 4.02
N PRO A 251 -6.19 16.81 4.10
CA PRO A 251 -5.04 17.70 4.04
C PRO A 251 -4.05 17.27 5.12
N PRO A 252 -2.74 17.24 4.81
CA PRO A 252 -1.74 17.01 5.82
C PRO A 252 -2.01 17.96 6.99
N ALA A 253 -1.97 17.45 8.22
CA ALA A 253 -2.19 18.27 9.41
C ALA A 253 -1.43 19.59 9.24
N LEU A 254 -2.15 20.71 9.33
CA LEU A 254 -1.55 22.04 9.29
C LEU A 254 -0.41 21.99 10.30
N LYS A 255 0.82 22.04 9.81
CA LYS A 255 1.93 22.33 10.72
C LYS A 255 1.54 23.67 11.33
N THR A 256 1.61 23.79 12.65
CA THR A 256 1.51 25.09 13.29
C THR A 256 2.51 25.99 12.57
N GLU A 257 2.00 26.85 11.69
CA GLU A 257 2.73 28.00 11.18
C GLU A 257 2.84 28.94 12.37
N GLY A 258 3.68 28.55 13.34
CA GLY A 258 4.25 29.52 14.24
C GLY A 258 4.90 30.58 13.37
N SER A 259 4.85 31.83 13.82
CA SER A 259 5.29 33.05 13.13
C SER A 259 6.73 33.06 12.59
N VAL A 260 7.45 31.94 12.62
CA VAL A 260 8.89 31.80 12.38
C VAL A 260 9.25 30.76 11.30
N GLU A 261 8.39 29.78 10.96
CA GLU A 261 8.73 28.75 9.96
C GLU A 261 7.89 28.86 8.67
N ARG A 262 8.19 29.85 7.81
CA ARG A 262 7.72 29.83 6.43
C ARG A 262 8.36 28.66 5.68
N VAL A 263 7.56 27.78 5.09
CA VAL A 263 8.05 26.74 4.18
C VAL A 263 8.75 27.44 3.01
N THR A 264 10.04 27.15 2.79
CA THR A 264 10.78 27.80 1.70
C THR A 264 10.31 27.26 0.34
N GLN A 265 10.49 28.05 -0.72
CA GLN A 265 10.19 27.61 -2.07
C GLN A 265 10.92 26.29 -2.41
N ALA A 266 12.20 26.17 -2.04
CA ALA A 266 12.97 24.94 -2.21
C ALA A 266 12.34 23.72 -1.48
N GLN A 267 11.75 23.93 -0.30
CA GLN A 267 11.04 22.87 0.43
C GLN A 267 9.70 22.51 -0.24
N GLN A 268 9.03 23.45 -0.89
CA GLN A 268 7.82 23.18 -1.67
C GLN A 268 8.15 22.36 -2.93
N GLU A 269 9.19 22.77 -3.66
CA GLU A 269 9.72 22.04 -4.83
C GLU A 269 10.14 20.61 -4.45
N GLU A 270 10.87 20.44 -3.34
CA GLU A 270 11.23 19.11 -2.83
C GLU A 270 10.01 18.23 -2.52
N ARG A 271 8.95 18.82 -1.94
CA ARG A 271 7.71 18.08 -1.66
C ARG A 271 7.05 17.63 -2.94
N MET A 272 6.91 18.54 -3.91
CA MET A 272 6.32 18.27 -5.23
C MET A 272 7.10 17.15 -5.93
N GLN A 273 8.42 17.25 -5.97
CA GLN A 273 9.29 16.24 -6.57
C GLN A 273 9.12 14.85 -5.92
N ARG A 274 9.07 14.77 -4.59
CA ARG A 274 8.80 13.49 -3.89
C ARG A 274 7.41 12.94 -4.19
N ASP A 275 6.44 13.78 -4.45
CA ASP A 275 5.09 13.36 -4.81
C ASP A 275 5.04 12.88 -6.27
N ASN A 276 5.76 13.50 -7.19
CA ASN A 276 5.92 13.04 -8.57
C ASN A 276 6.63 11.68 -8.63
N ILE A 277 7.69 11.50 -7.83
CA ILE A 277 8.37 10.18 -7.69
C ILE A 277 7.40 9.12 -7.16
N HIS A 278 6.53 9.46 -6.21
CA HIS A 278 5.54 8.49 -5.72
C HIS A 278 4.52 8.13 -6.81
N ASN A 279 4.07 9.08 -7.63
CA ASN A 279 3.20 8.79 -8.77
C ASN A 279 3.89 7.84 -9.76
N CYS A 280 5.16 8.11 -10.06
CA CYS A 280 5.99 7.25 -10.91
C CYS A 280 6.10 5.82 -10.35
N LEU A 281 6.37 5.66 -9.05
CA LEU A 281 6.42 4.35 -8.40
C LEU A 281 5.08 3.60 -8.44
N MET A 282 3.97 4.29 -8.16
CA MET A 282 2.64 3.72 -8.25
C MET A 282 2.31 3.28 -9.68
N HIS A 283 2.65 4.10 -10.68
CA HIS A 283 2.45 3.77 -12.10
C HIS A 283 3.19 2.48 -12.47
N GLN A 284 4.49 2.41 -12.18
CA GLN A 284 5.31 1.23 -12.49
C GLN A 284 4.78 -0.04 -11.81
N GLU A 285 4.22 0.09 -10.61
CA GLU A 285 3.66 -1.03 -9.87
C GLU A 285 2.33 -1.51 -10.48
N PHE A 286 1.42 -0.60 -10.82
CA PHE A 286 0.18 -0.96 -11.53
C PHE A 286 0.47 -1.59 -12.89
N GLU A 287 1.41 -1.03 -13.65
CA GLU A 287 1.80 -1.60 -14.95
C GLU A 287 2.37 -3.02 -14.80
N ARG A 288 3.18 -3.25 -13.77
CA ARG A 288 3.78 -4.56 -13.52
C ARG A 288 2.75 -5.58 -13.00
N GLU A 289 1.93 -5.19 -12.03
CA GLU A 289 0.99 -6.10 -11.38
C GLU A 289 -0.24 -6.39 -12.26
N SER A 290 -0.68 -5.46 -13.10
CA SER A 290 -1.75 -5.71 -14.08
C SER A 290 -1.39 -6.79 -15.11
N LYS A 291 -0.11 -6.90 -15.49
CA LYS A 291 0.39 -7.98 -16.36
C LYS A 291 0.36 -9.36 -15.69
N ARG A 292 0.32 -9.41 -14.35
CA ARG A 292 0.43 -10.64 -13.55
C ARG A 292 -0.88 -11.06 -12.91
N ASN A 293 -1.79 -10.12 -12.68
CA ASN A 293 -3.00 -10.35 -11.92
C ASN A 293 -4.19 -9.66 -12.60
N ASN A 294 -5.16 -10.48 -13.02
CA ASN A 294 -6.34 -9.99 -13.72
C ASN A 294 -7.18 -9.02 -12.88
N LYS A 295 -7.24 -9.19 -11.55
CA LYS A 295 -7.98 -8.29 -10.66
C LYS A 295 -7.36 -6.89 -10.65
N VAL A 296 -6.02 -6.80 -10.68
CA VAL A 296 -5.31 -5.52 -10.81
C VAL A 296 -5.54 -4.92 -12.19
N ARG A 297 -5.51 -5.74 -13.24
CA ARG A 297 -5.81 -5.29 -14.61
C ARG A 297 -7.22 -4.69 -14.73
N LEU A 298 -8.23 -5.33 -14.14
CA LEU A 298 -9.61 -4.83 -14.14
C LEU A 298 -9.75 -3.57 -13.27
N HIS A 299 -9.15 -3.55 -12.08
CA HIS A 299 -9.14 -2.36 -11.21
C HIS A 299 -8.54 -1.14 -11.89
N ASP A 300 -7.43 -1.36 -12.60
CA ASP A 300 -6.79 -0.38 -13.46
C ASP A 300 -7.75 0.01 -14.60
N LEU A 301 -8.21 -0.94 -15.43
CA LEU A 301 -9.10 -0.72 -16.58
C LEU A 301 -10.36 0.09 -16.25
N TYR A 302 -10.94 -0.15 -15.07
CA TYR A 302 -12.15 0.52 -14.59
C TYR A 302 -11.84 1.74 -13.72
N SER A 303 -10.58 2.11 -13.58
CA SER A 303 -10.14 3.29 -12.81
C SER A 303 -10.68 3.32 -11.37
N LEU A 304 -10.92 2.16 -10.76
CA LEU A 304 -11.63 1.99 -9.48
C LEU A 304 -10.90 2.59 -8.29
N GLY A 305 -9.61 2.92 -8.42
CA GLY A 305 -8.84 3.53 -7.34
C GLY A 305 -9.34 4.89 -6.88
N ARG A 306 -10.23 5.56 -7.64
CA ARG A 306 -10.91 6.78 -7.17
C ARG A 306 -11.75 6.50 -5.91
N THR A 307 -12.26 5.28 -5.75
CA THR A 307 -13.13 4.84 -4.65
C THR A 307 -12.43 4.66 -3.30
N ALA A 308 -11.10 4.77 -3.25
CA ALA A 308 -10.30 4.60 -2.02
C ALA A 308 -10.72 5.52 -0.85
N ASN A 309 -11.43 6.61 -1.14
CA ASN A 309 -11.91 7.54 -0.13
C ASN A 309 -13.25 7.12 0.51
N TYR A 310 -13.99 6.18 -0.08
CA TYR A 310 -15.29 5.73 0.45
C TYR A 310 -15.18 5.22 1.88
N ILE A 311 -14.08 4.50 2.19
CA ILE A 311 -13.80 4.03 3.55
C ILE A 311 -13.59 5.22 4.50
N ALA A 312 -13.00 6.31 4.06
CA ALA A 312 -12.77 7.45 4.93
C ALA A 312 -14.05 8.26 5.16
N THR A 313 -14.83 8.49 4.11
CA THR A 313 -16.07 9.27 4.17
C THR A 313 -17.21 8.51 4.85
N SER A 314 -17.21 7.18 4.80
CA SER A 314 -18.26 6.35 5.41
C SER A 314 -18.35 6.44 6.93
N ILE A 315 -17.34 7.00 7.60
CA ILE A 315 -17.40 7.22 9.06
C ILE A 315 -18.56 8.14 9.45
N HIS A 316 -18.99 9.02 8.53
CA HIS A 316 -20.13 9.92 8.73
C HIS A 316 -21.48 9.26 8.43
N ILE A 317 -21.50 8.01 7.93
CA ILE A 317 -22.71 7.31 7.53
C ILE A 317 -22.72 5.89 8.13
N PRO A 318 -22.94 5.76 9.47
CA PRO A 318 -22.74 4.49 10.17
C PRO A 318 -23.59 3.32 9.64
N ARG A 319 -24.75 3.64 9.07
CA ARG A 319 -25.69 2.63 8.54
C ARG A 319 -25.16 1.81 7.35
N VAL A 320 -24.14 2.30 6.62
CA VAL A 320 -23.58 1.61 5.43
C VAL A 320 -22.15 1.12 5.60
N ILE A 321 -21.60 1.10 6.83
CA ILE A 321 -20.19 0.75 7.07
C ILE A 321 -19.83 -0.63 6.51
N LYS A 322 -20.70 -1.64 6.70
CA LYS A 322 -20.46 -2.99 6.16
C LYS A 322 -20.56 -2.99 4.63
N GLY A 323 -21.56 -2.29 4.11
CA GLY A 323 -21.75 -2.03 2.68
C GLY A 323 -20.52 -1.48 1.99
N VAL A 324 -19.85 -0.48 2.58
CA VAL A 324 -18.63 0.12 2.05
C VAL A 324 -17.46 -0.86 2.06
N ALA A 325 -17.35 -1.70 3.09
CA ALA A 325 -16.35 -2.78 3.10
C ALA A 325 -16.62 -3.82 2.00
N TYR A 326 -17.89 -4.13 1.73
CA TYR A 326 -18.27 -5.01 0.62
C TYR A 326 -18.02 -4.38 -0.74
N LEU A 327 -18.32 -3.09 -0.91
CA LEU A 327 -18.02 -2.35 -2.13
C LEU A 327 -16.52 -2.35 -2.42
N SER A 328 -15.69 -2.05 -1.42
CA SER A 328 -14.23 -2.12 -1.57
C SER A 328 -13.75 -3.54 -1.92
N LYS A 329 -14.33 -4.59 -1.30
CA LYS A 329 -14.05 -5.98 -1.70
C LYS A 329 -14.49 -6.27 -3.13
N LEU A 330 -15.62 -5.73 -3.58
CA LEU A 330 -16.12 -5.90 -4.93
C LEU A 330 -15.16 -5.25 -5.94
N CYS A 331 -14.71 -4.03 -5.67
CA CYS A 331 -13.71 -3.34 -6.49
C CYS A 331 -12.40 -4.14 -6.59
N MET A 332 -12.00 -4.84 -5.53
CA MET A 332 -10.83 -5.72 -5.54
C MET A 332 -11.08 -7.11 -6.17
N GLY A 333 -12.30 -7.40 -6.61
CA GLY A 333 -12.70 -8.73 -7.08
C GLY A 333 -12.59 -9.80 -5.99
N ALA A 334 -12.87 -9.45 -4.73
CA ALA A 334 -12.68 -10.30 -3.56
C ALA A 334 -14.00 -10.77 -2.91
N LEU A 335 -15.15 -10.32 -3.40
CA LEU A 335 -16.43 -10.91 -3.05
C LEU A 335 -16.54 -12.34 -3.60
N PRO A 336 -17.29 -13.23 -2.92
CA PRO A 336 -17.43 -14.60 -3.35
C PRO A 336 -18.18 -14.69 -4.68
N THR A 337 -17.88 -15.73 -5.46
CA THR A 337 -18.49 -16.01 -6.76
C THR A 337 -18.78 -17.50 -6.86
N ASN A 338 -19.76 -17.85 -7.69
CA ASN A 338 -20.04 -19.24 -8.06
C ASN A 338 -18.79 -19.93 -8.60
N LYS A 339 -18.08 -19.26 -9.51
CA LYS A 339 -16.86 -19.80 -10.12
C LYS A 339 -15.81 -20.18 -9.07
N GLU A 340 -15.52 -19.30 -8.13
CA GLU A 340 -14.57 -19.59 -7.05
C GLU A 340 -15.06 -20.73 -6.15
N ARG A 341 -16.37 -20.82 -5.88
CA ARG A 341 -16.94 -21.88 -5.05
C ARG A 341 -16.87 -23.25 -5.74
N ILE A 342 -17.25 -23.34 -7.01
CA ILE A 342 -17.15 -24.56 -7.83
C ILE A 342 -15.70 -25.05 -7.85
N GLN A 343 -14.74 -24.16 -8.13
CA GLN A 343 -13.31 -24.49 -8.10
C GLN A 343 -12.86 -25.02 -6.74
N THR A 344 -13.37 -24.44 -5.65
CA THR A 344 -13.06 -24.89 -4.28
C THR A 344 -13.64 -26.28 -4.01
N MET A 345 -14.89 -26.54 -4.38
CA MET A 345 -15.53 -27.85 -4.18
C MET A 345 -14.86 -28.95 -5.00
N ASN A 346 -14.52 -28.65 -6.26
CA ASN A 346 -13.78 -29.57 -7.12
C ASN A 346 -12.40 -29.92 -6.53
N ALA A 347 -11.70 -28.95 -5.95
CA ALA A 347 -10.41 -29.17 -5.29
C ALA A 347 -10.54 -29.99 -3.98
N LEU A 348 -11.71 -29.98 -3.34
CA LEU A 348 -12.01 -30.77 -2.15
C LEU A 348 -12.61 -32.15 -2.49
N HIS A 349 -12.89 -32.43 -3.77
CA HIS A 349 -13.63 -33.62 -4.21
C HIS A 349 -15.01 -33.77 -3.53
N GLU A 350 -15.68 -32.63 -3.27
CA GLU A 350 -17.04 -32.60 -2.72
C GLU A 350 -18.05 -32.30 -3.83
N ASP A 351 -19.24 -32.89 -3.74
CA ASP A 351 -20.34 -32.65 -4.69
C ASP A 351 -20.78 -31.18 -4.66
N CYS A 352 -20.99 -30.59 -5.83
CA CYS A 352 -21.34 -29.19 -5.99
C CYS A 352 -22.53 -29.05 -6.95
N ASP A 353 -23.68 -28.63 -6.42
CA ASP A 353 -24.88 -28.36 -7.22
C ASP A 353 -24.77 -27.07 -8.06
N LEU A 354 -23.74 -26.25 -7.83
CA LEU A 354 -23.55 -24.98 -8.52
C LEU A 354 -23.07 -25.21 -9.95
N LYS A 355 -23.63 -24.45 -10.89
CA LYS A 355 -23.25 -24.48 -12.31
C LYS A 355 -22.52 -23.20 -12.68
N GLU A 356 -21.44 -23.32 -13.46
CA GLU A 356 -20.75 -22.14 -13.98
C GLU A 356 -21.71 -21.30 -14.83
N TYR A 357 -21.58 -19.98 -14.75
CA TYR A 357 -22.37 -19.00 -15.51
C TYR A 357 -23.89 -19.02 -15.24
N LYS A 358 -24.36 -19.75 -14.23
CA LYS A 358 -25.76 -19.75 -13.79
C LYS A 358 -25.89 -19.13 -12.42
N CYS A 359 -26.82 -18.20 -12.25
CA CYS A 359 -27.08 -17.55 -10.97
C CYS A 359 -27.64 -18.56 -9.96
N PRO A 360 -27.08 -18.68 -8.75
CA PRO A 360 -27.54 -19.66 -7.77
C PRO A 360 -28.89 -19.25 -7.16
N SER A 361 -29.27 -17.97 -7.32
CA SER A 361 -30.48 -17.37 -6.75
C SER A 361 -31.68 -17.44 -7.69
N CYS A 362 -31.48 -17.25 -9.00
CA CYS A 362 -32.58 -17.18 -9.98
C CYS A 362 -32.42 -18.13 -11.19
N ASP A 363 -31.38 -18.97 -11.21
CA ASP A 363 -31.02 -19.91 -12.29
C ASP A 363 -30.82 -19.28 -13.68
N HIS A 364 -30.76 -17.95 -13.76
CA HIS A 364 -30.49 -17.24 -15.01
C HIS A 364 -29.05 -17.46 -15.47
N TYR A 365 -28.87 -17.70 -16.76
CA TYR A 365 -27.56 -17.80 -17.39
C TYR A 365 -27.01 -16.41 -17.69
N PHE A 366 -25.74 -16.15 -17.39
CA PHE A 366 -25.07 -14.90 -17.73
C PHE A 366 -23.73 -15.18 -18.41
N GLU A 367 -23.51 -14.60 -19.59
CA GLU A 367 -22.25 -14.69 -20.33
C GLU A 367 -21.17 -13.73 -19.80
N ILE A 368 -21.56 -12.82 -18.90
CA ILE A 368 -20.71 -11.71 -18.46
C ILE A 368 -19.56 -12.24 -17.60
N GLU A 369 -18.33 -11.77 -17.89
CA GLU A 369 -17.11 -12.08 -17.12
C GLU A 369 -17.22 -11.70 -15.62
N GLU A 370 -18.22 -10.89 -15.25
CA GLU A 370 -18.44 -10.35 -13.92
C GLU A 370 -19.81 -10.73 -13.36
N GLU A 371 -19.83 -11.84 -12.63
CA GLU A 371 -21.03 -12.37 -11.96
C GLU A 371 -21.76 -11.32 -11.09
N TRP A 372 -21.03 -10.42 -10.44
CA TRP A 372 -21.63 -9.36 -9.62
C TRP A 372 -22.38 -8.31 -10.44
N CYS A 373 -22.09 -8.15 -11.73
CA CYS A 373 -22.90 -7.35 -12.65
C CYS A 373 -24.32 -7.92 -12.73
N HIS A 374 -24.45 -9.26 -12.79
CA HIS A 374 -25.77 -9.90 -12.79
C HIS A 374 -26.54 -9.65 -11.49
N TYR A 375 -25.89 -9.81 -10.34
CA TYR A 375 -26.55 -9.57 -9.06
C TYR A 375 -27.05 -8.13 -8.95
N ILE A 376 -26.23 -7.16 -9.33
CA ILE A 376 -26.55 -5.73 -9.20
C ILE A 376 -27.60 -5.27 -10.22
N LEU A 377 -27.55 -5.73 -11.47
CA LEU A 377 -28.39 -5.18 -12.54
C LEU A 377 -29.62 -6.02 -12.90
N TYR A 378 -29.55 -7.35 -12.87
CA TYR A 378 -30.60 -8.17 -13.48
C TYR A 378 -31.21 -9.25 -12.59
N CYS A 379 -30.55 -9.64 -11.49
CA CYS A 379 -31.02 -10.77 -10.68
C CYS A 379 -32.44 -10.52 -10.18
N ARG A 380 -33.39 -11.38 -10.61
CA ARG A 380 -34.81 -11.28 -10.23
C ARG A 380 -35.03 -11.50 -8.74
N THR A 381 -34.22 -12.35 -8.11
CA THR A 381 -34.27 -12.60 -6.66
C THR A 381 -34.01 -11.34 -5.85
N PHE A 382 -33.14 -10.45 -6.34
CA PHE A 382 -32.77 -9.20 -5.66
C PHE A 382 -33.45 -7.96 -6.27
N GLN A 383 -34.54 -8.16 -7.01
CA GLN A 383 -35.26 -7.07 -7.67
C GLN A 383 -35.81 -6.08 -6.66
N LYS A 384 -36.41 -6.55 -5.57
CA LYS A 384 -36.98 -5.69 -4.53
C LYS A 384 -35.93 -4.81 -3.85
N GLU A 385 -34.77 -5.36 -3.54
CA GLU A 385 -33.64 -4.62 -2.97
C GLU A 385 -33.08 -3.62 -3.99
N ARG A 386 -33.00 -4.00 -5.27
CA ARG A 386 -32.54 -3.11 -6.35
C ARG A 386 -33.52 -1.96 -6.54
N GLU A 387 -34.82 -2.21 -6.59
CA GLU A 387 -35.88 -1.18 -6.62
C GLU A 387 -35.79 -0.23 -5.42
N LYS A 388 -35.53 -0.76 -4.23
CA LYS A 388 -35.41 0.03 -3.01
C LYS A 388 -34.20 0.97 -2.99
N TYR A 389 -33.07 0.56 -3.56
CA TYR A 389 -31.81 1.28 -3.36
C TYR A 389 -31.18 1.84 -4.64
N LEU A 390 -31.32 1.16 -5.77
CA LEU A 390 -30.52 1.41 -6.98
C LEU A 390 -31.33 1.75 -8.23
N GLN A 391 -32.61 1.38 -8.32
CA GLN A 391 -33.33 1.42 -9.60
C GLN A 391 -33.44 2.83 -10.18
N ASP A 392 -33.70 3.84 -9.33
CA ASP A 392 -33.72 5.23 -9.78
C ASP A 392 -32.37 5.66 -10.36
N ILE A 393 -31.28 5.31 -9.67
CA ILE A 393 -29.91 5.59 -10.12
C ILE A 393 -29.63 4.87 -11.43
N ILE A 394 -29.95 3.58 -11.54
CA ILE A 394 -29.76 2.79 -12.75
C ILE A 394 -30.50 3.42 -13.93
N ASN A 395 -31.76 3.81 -13.73
CA ASN A 395 -32.57 4.46 -14.77
C ASN A 395 -31.94 5.80 -15.21
N THR A 396 -31.50 6.60 -14.26
CA THR A 396 -30.79 7.86 -14.53
C THR A 396 -29.50 7.62 -15.31
N LEU A 397 -28.69 6.64 -14.93
CA LEU A 397 -27.46 6.31 -15.64
C LEU A 397 -27.75 5.80 -17.07
N TYR A 398 -28.80 5.00 -17.26
CA TYR A 398 -29.21 4.56 -18.60
C TYR A 398 -29.56 5.73 -19.51
N GLN A 399 -30.33 6.70 -19.02
CA GLN A 399 -30.66 7.92 -19.76
C GLN A 399 -29.40 8.69 -20.15
N TYR A 400 -28.39 8.73 -19.28
CA TYR A 400 -27.14 9.43 -19.57
C TYR A 400 -26.22 8.69 -20.55
N THR A 401 -26.23 7.37 -20.53
CA THR A 401 -25.43 6.54 -21.46
C THR A 401 -26.18 6.26 -22.78
N GLU A 402 -27.38 6.83 -22.96
CA GLU A 402 -28.20 6.62 -24.14
C GLU A 402 -27.47 7.12 -25.40
N GLY A 403 -27.19 6.21 -26.34
CA GLY A 403 -26.44 6.51 -27.57
C GLY A 403 -24.96 6.12 -27.54
N GLU A 404 -24.39 5.72 -26.40
CA GLU A 404 -23.04 5.16 -26.32
C GLU A 404 -23.07 3.67 -26.69
N SER A 405 -22.47 3.33 -27.84
CA SER A 405 -22.63 2.02 -28.46
C SER A 405 -21.92 0.87 -27.70
N GLY A 406 -22.66 -0.22 -27.47
CA GLY A 406 -22.14 -1.58 -27.31
C GLY A 406 -21.79 -2.10 -25.90
N ASN A 407 -21.58 -1.23 -24.91
CA ASN A 407 -21.13 -1.62 -23.56
C ASN A 407 -22.07 -1.19 -22.41
N GLY A 408 -23.30 -0.76 -22.72
CA GLY A 408 -24.23 -0.09 -21.80
C GLY A 408 -24.20 -0.64 -20.37
N ASP A 409 -24.62 -1.88 -20.18
CA ASP A 409 -24.78 -2.43 -18.83
C ASP A 409 -23.46 -2.62 -18.06
N LYS A 410 -22.38 -2.99 -18.76
CA LYS A 410 -21.04 -3.09 -18.16
C LYS A 410 -20.58 -1.71 -17.68
N HIS A 411 -20.85 -0.68 -18.46
CA HIS A 411 -20.52 0.69 -18.11
C HIS A 411 -21.36 1.19 -16.93
N ILE A 412 -22.67 0.93 -16.92
CA ILE A 412 -23.56 1.21 -15.76
C ILE A 412 -23.01 0.53 -14.50
N TYR A 413 -22.64 -0.74 -14.58
CA TYR A 413 -22.06 -1.46 -13.45
C TYR A 413 -20.77 -0.80 -12.94
N ILE A 414 -19.84 -0.46 -13.84
CA ILE A 414 -18.57 0.22 -13.46
C ILE A 414 -18.84 1.57 -12.80
N LEU A 415 -19.79 2.33 -13.34
CA LEU A 415 -20.25 3.60 -12.80
C LEU A 415 -20.81 3.43 -11.39
N LEU A 416 -21.64 2.41 -11.14
CA LEU A 416 -22.15 2.08 -9.80
C LEU A 416 -21.04 1.77 -8.80
N LEU A 417 -19.92 1.20 -9.25
CA LEU A 417 -18.77 0.99 -8.39
C LEU A 417 -17.99 2.28 -8.09
N GLY A 418 -18.27 3.38 -8.78
CA GLY A 418 -17.47 4.62 -8.75
C GLY A 418 -16.23 4.57 -9.64
N GLY A 419 -16.22 3.63 -10.59
CA GLY A 419 -15.18 3.52 -11.62
C GLY A 419 -15.54 4.29 -12.89
N LEU A 420 -14.63 4.24 -13.86
CA LEU A 420 -14.77 4.78 -15.20
C LEU A 420 -14.19 3.81 -16.23
N LEU A 421 -14.94 3.51 -17.28
CA LEU A 421 -14.47 2.65 -18.37
C LEU A 421 -13.57 3.46 -19.32
N ARG A 422 -12.28 3.09 -19.36
CA ARG A 422 -11.24 3.79 -20.13
C ARG A 422 -11.50 3.89 -21.63
N GLU A 423 -12.13 2.88 -22.19
CA GLU A 423 -12.33 2.76 -23.64
C GLU A 423 -13.35 3.77 -24.17
N LEU A 424 -14.28 4.23 -23.32
CA LEU A 424 -15.34 5.16 -23.70
C LEU A 424 -14.94 6.63 -23.49
N TYR A 425 -13.99 6.94 -22.60
CA TYR A 425 -13.64 8.32 -22.24
C TYR A 425 -12.13 8.57 -22.14
N PRO A 426 -11.37 8.42 -23.24
CA PRO A 426 -9.93 8.62 -23.25
C PRO A 426 -9.53 10.06 -22.83
N GLU A 427 -10.37 11.05 -23.11
CA GLU A 427 -10.10 12.48 -22.84
C GLU A 427 -10.46 12.93 -21.41
N SER A 428 -11.30 12.19 -20.68
CA SER A 428 -11.64 12.48 -19.27
C SER A 428 -10.42 12.43 -18.33
N SER A 429 -9.30 11.88 -18.81
CA SER A 429 -8.02 11.81 -18.12
C SER A 429 -7.08 13.00 -18.38
N GLN A 430 -7.39 13.84 -19.38
CA GLN A 430 -6.56 14.98 -19.81
C GLN A 430 -6.97 16.31 -19.13
N ALA A 431 -8.19 16.39 -18.60
CA ALA A 431 -8.72 17.56 -17.89
C ALA A 431 -8.14 17.67 -16.46
N ILE A 432 -6.86 18.02 -16.35
CA ILE A 432 -6.31 18.63 -15.13
C ILE A 432 -5.76 19.98 -15.55
N GLY A 433 -6.57 21.02 -15.31
CA GLY A 433 -6.22 22.41 -15.55
C GLY A 433 -4.92 22.79 -14.87
N THR A 434 -4.13 23.59 -15.57
CA THR A 434 -2.93 24.23 -15.04
C THR A 434 -3.34 25.28 -14.00
N ASN A 435 -2.87 25.13 -12.76
CA ASN A 435 -2.83 26.15 -11.70
C ASN A 435 -4.08 27.02 -11.46
N ASN A 436 -4.72 26.82 -10.30
CA ASN A 436 -5.78 27.67 -9.71
C ASN A 436 -7.16 27.70 -10.39
N GLU A 437 -7.37 26.96 -11.47
CA GLU A 437 -8.73 26.77 -11.99
C GLU A 437 -9.44 25.68 -11.18
N THR A 438 -10.62 26.02 -10.66
CA THR A 438 -11.60 25.10 -10.08
C THR A 438 -11.72 23.87 -10.96
N TYR A 439 -11.43 22.70 -10.38
CA TYR A 439 -11.49 21.38 -11.00
C TYR A 439 -12.54 21.33 -12.12
N VAL A 440 -12.09 21.34 -13.37
CA VAL A 440 -12.99 21.20 -14.51
C VAL A 440 -13.55 19.79 -14.43
N GLU A 441 -14.87 19.73 -14.23
CA GLU A 441 -15.69 18.53 -14.32
C GLU A 441 -15.16 17.67 -15.46
N THR A 442 -14.82 16.40 -15.18
CA THR A 442 -14.70 15.44 -16.28
C THR A 442 -15.98 15.56 -17.09
N ALA A 443 -15.87 15.71 -18.41
CA ALA A 443 -16.98 15.95 -19.35
C ALA A 443 -17.98 14.77 -19.43
N TYR A 444 -18.48 14.33 -18.28
CA TYR A 444 -19.55 13.38 -18.06
C TYR A 444 -20.84 14.18 -17.98
N GLY A 445 -21.28 14.70 -19.13
CA GLY A 445 -22.57 15.36 -19.27
C GLY A 445 -22.89 16.41 -18.20
N SER A 446 -24.15 16.49 -17.80
CA SER A 446 -24.70 17.49 -16.87
C SER A 446 -24.09 17.42 -15.45
N HIS A 447 -24.18 18.54 -14.72
CA HIS A 447 -23.72 18.73 -13.34
C HIS A 447 -24.15 17.63 -12.33
N ASP A 448 -25.25 16.93 -12.56
CA ASP A 448 -25.73 15.87 -11.66
C ASP A 448 -24.92 14.57 -11.76
N LEU A 449 -24.45 14.22 -12.95
CA LEU A 449 -23.63 13.03 -13.18
C LEU A 449 -22.19 13.27 -12.74
N THR A 450 -21.70 14.49 -12.91
CA THR A 450 -20.42 14.90 -12.33
C THR A 450 -20.52 14.77 -10.82
N GLN A 451 -21.55 15.24 -10.11
CA GLN A 451 -21.69 15.02 -8.66
C GLN A 451 -21.72 13.53 -8.23
N TRP A 452 -22.20 12.63 -9.09
CA TRP A 452 -22.35 11.20 -8.79
C TRP A 452 -21.10 10.37 -9.14
N VAL A 453 -20.50 10.60 -10.32
CA VAL A 453 -19.27 9.96 -10.85
C VAL A 453 -18.00 10.61 -10.30
N ASN A 454 -18.07 11.90 -10.00
CA ASN A 454 -17.02 12.56 -9.26
C ASN A 454 -17.04 12.01 -7.84
N VAL A 455 -16.17 11.04 -7.65
CA VAL A 455 -15.55 10.76 -6.36
C VAL A 455 -14.95 12.04 -5.71
N TYR A 456 -14.97 13.18 -6.42
CA TYR A 456 -14.71 14.55 -5.97
C TYR A 456 -15.84 15.24 -5.18
N GLY A 457 -16.80 14.50 -4.64
CA GLY A 457 -17.62 15.03 -3.56
C GLY A 457 -16.76 15.42 -2.35
N HIS A 458 -16.50 16.72 -2.22
CA HIS A 458 -16.43 17.50 -0.98
C HIS A 458 -15.05 18.00 -0.51
N ILE A 459 -14.95 19.34 -0.51
CA ILE A 459 -14.15 20.11 0.45
C ILE A 459 -15.00 20.24 1.73
N LEU A 460 -14.37 20.19 2.91
CA LEU A 460 -14.96 20.05 4.26
C LEU A 460 -16.13 20.98 4.63
N HIS A 461 -16.39 22.07 3.89
CA HIS A 461 -17.44 23.05 4.17
C HIS A 461 -18.78 22.78 3.47
N ILE A 462 -18.88 21.73 2.63
CA ILE A 462 -20.08 21.43 1.83
C ILE A 462 -20.38 19.93 1.90
N TYR A 463 -20.53 19.36 3.10
CA TYR A 463 -21.33 18.14 3.22
C TYR A 463 -22.80 18.53 3.03
N PRO A 464 -23.62 17.79 2.25
CA PRO A 464 -25.06 17.82 2.50
C PRO A 464 -25.23 17.50 3.99
N GLN A 465 -25.94 18.36 4.72
CA GLN A 465 -26.09 18.21 6.18
C GLN A 465 -26.60 16.83 6.60
N ASP A 466 -27.17 16.05 5.68
CA ASP A 466 -27.76 14.74 5.92
C ASP A 466 -26.95 13.54 5.37
N GLY A 467 -25.90 13.75 4.56
CA GLY A 467 -25.07 12.66 4.00
C GLY A 467 -25.83 11.61 3.19
N LYS A 468 -27.08 11.87 2.78
CA LYS A 468 -27.95 10.89 2.13
C LYS A 468 -27.73 10.76 0.61
N ASN A 469 -27.10 11.77 -0.01
CA ASN A 469 -27.02 11.90 -1.47
C ASN A 469 -25.69 11.45 -2.10
N HIS A 470 -24.79 10.81 -1.35
CA HIS A 470 -23.55 10.29 -1.95
C HIS A 470 -23.84 9.05 -2.81
N GLY A 471 -23.33 9.03 -4.06
CA GLY A 471 -23.57 7.95 -5.02
C GLY A 471 -23.22 6.55 -4.50
N TYR A 472 -22.12 6.40 -3.74
CA TYR A 472 -21.72 5.11 -3.18
C TYR A 472 -22.61 4.60 -2.03
N VAL A 473 -23.43 5.45 -1.40
CA VAL A 473 -24.24 5.07 -0.24
C VAL A 473 -25.34 4.11 -0.64
N ALA A 474 -25.99 4.37 -1.78
CA ALA A 474 -27.03 3.51 -2.33
C ALA A 474 -26.48 2.10 -2.64
N VAL A 475 -25.34 2.05 -3.35
CA VAL A 475 -24.65 0.79 -3.70
C VAL A 475 -24.16 0.07 -2.44
N SER A 476 -23.62 0.80 -1.47
CA SER A 476 -23.20 0.21 -0.20
C SER A 476 -24.39 -0.35 0.59
N ALA A 477 -25.52 0.36 0.65
CA ALA A 477 -26.73 -0.12 1.31
C ALA A 477 -27.27 -1.38 0.63
N TYR A 478 -27.31 -1.40 -0.70
CA TYR A 478 -27.69 -2.57 -1.49
C TYR A 478 -26.77 -3.77 -1.22
N LEU A 479 -25.45 -3.58 -1.29
CA LEU A 479 -24.47 -4.65 -1.02
C LEU A 479 -24.55 -5.17 0.42
N GLN A 480 -24.87 -4.31 1.39
CA GLN A 480 -25.03 -4.71 2.78
C GLN A 480 -26.18 -5.71 2.99
N GLU A 481 -27.22 -5.64 2.18
CA GLU A 481 -28.37 -6.56 2.23
C GLU A 481 -28.12 -7.86 1.46
N ILE A 482 -27.54 -7.78 0.26
CA ILE A 482 -27.48 -8.93 -0.65
C ILE A 482 -26.26 -9.82 -0.41
N VAL A 483 -25.10 -9.25 -0.02
CA VAL A 483 -23.85 -10.02 0.07
C VAL A 483 -23.98 -11.16 1.09
N PRO A 484 -24.55 -10.96 2.29
CA PRO A 484 -24.81 -12.07 3.23
C PRO A 484 -25.80 -13.11 2.71
N GLN A 485 -26.72 -12.74 1.82
CA GLN A 485 -27.65 -13.70 1.19
C GLN A 485 -26.92 -14.58 0.18
N ILE A 486 -26.10 -13.96 -0.69
CA ILE A 486 -25.27 -14.67 -1.67
C ILE A 486 -24.26 -15.58 -0.96
N GLU A 487 -23.59 -15.09 0.09
CA GLU A 487 -22.70 -15.92 0.92
C GLU A 487 -23.43 -17.17 1.45
N ARG A 488 -24.64 -17.01 2.01
CA ARG A 488 -25.43 -18.16 2.48
C ARG A 488 -25.81 -19.14 1.37
N LEU A 489 -26.11 -18.65 0.17
CA LEU A 489 -26.43 -19.52 -0.98
C LEU A 489 -25.21 -20.30 -1.47
N LEU A 490 -24.06 -19.64 -1.58
CA LEU A 490 -22.81 -20.25 -2.04
C LEU A 490 -22.23 -21.26 -1.04
N TYR A 491 -22.37 -20.96 0.24
CA TYR A 491 -21.81 -21.75 1.32
C TYR A 491 -22.87 -22.52 2.11
N LYS A 492 -24.07 -22.79 1.49
CA LYS A 492 -25.25 -23.51 2.05
C LYS A 492 -24.89 -24.06 3.42
N GLU A 493 -25.38 -23.43 4.51
CA GLU A 493 -25.00 -23.77 5.88
C GLU A 493 -24.79 -25.27 5.98
N VAL A 494 -23.52 -25.67 5.95
CA VAL A 494 -23.21 -27.06 6.22
C VAL A 494 -23.62 -27.16 7.67
N ASN A 495 -24.74 -27.84 7.93
CA ASN A 495 -25.10 -28.34 9.24
C ASN A 495 -24.02 -29.35 9.64
N GLN A 496 -22.81 -28.85 9.88
CA GLN A 496 -21.73 -29.53 10.54
C GLN A 496 -21.99 -29.25 12.01
N THR A 497 -22.69 -30.19 12.61
CA THR A 497 -22.49 -30.64 13.99
C THR A 497 -21.28 -29.98 14.62
N GLU A 498 -21.53 -29.08 15.56
CA GLU A 498 -20.52 -28.49 16.41
C GLU A 498 -19.74 -29.61 17.13
N LYS A 499 -18.66 -30.12 16.51
CA LYS A 499 -17.45 -30.36 17.26
C LYS A 499 -16.81 -29.00 17.46
N ALA A 500 -17.38 -28.26 18.39
CA ALA A 500 -16.68 -27.21 19.09
C ALA A 500 -15.40 -27.84 19.66
N SER A 501 -14.29 -27.70 18.93
CA SER A 501 -12.98 -27.71 19.54
C SER A 501 -12.93 -26.45 20.40
N GLN A 502 -13.44 -26.61 21.63
CA GLN A 502 -13.18 -25.73 22.73
C GLN A 502 -11.67 -25.53 22.78
N LEU A 503 -11.21 -24.36 22.36
CA LEU A 503 -9.93 -23.85 22.83
C LEU A 503 -10.08 -23.74 24.35
N PRO A 504 -9.25 -24.43 25.16
CA PRO A 504 -9.30 -24.23 26.59
C PRO A 504 -8.86 -22.80 26.86
N VAL A 505 -9.80 -21.96 27.30
CA VAL A 505 -9.51 -20.75 28.03
C VAL A 505 -8.89 -21.22 29.35
N SER A 506 -7.56 -21.34 29.37
CA SER A 506 -6.82 -21.48 30.63
C SER A 506 -6.77 -20.12 31.29
N SER A 507 -7.73 -19.89 32.19
CA SER A 507 -7.62 -18.92 33.27
C SER A 507 -6.55 -19.38 34.26
N SER A 508 -5.30 -18.96 34.07
CA SER A 508 -4.36 -18.77 35.16
C SER A 508 -3.19 -17.91 34.69
N GLY A 509 -2.98 -16.79 35.38
CA GLY A 509 -1.79 -15.97 35.21
C GLY A 509 -0.59 -16.63 35.88
N GLN A 510 0.50 -16.79 35.14
CA GLN A 510 1.86 -16.46 35.58
C GLN A 510 2.83 -16.51 34.39
N PRO A 511 3.85 -15.62 34.35
CA PRO A 511 4.75 -15.50 33.22
C PRO A 511 5.87 -16.55 33.33
N MET A 512 5.88 -17.55 32.45
CA MET A 512 7.08 -18.37 32.27
C MET A 512 8.06 -17.66 31.34
N LEU A 513 9.02 -16.97 31.95
CA LEU A 513 10.37 -16.84 31.39
C LEU A 513 10.91 -18.25 31.14
N ARG A 514 11.10 -18.63 29.88
CA ARG A 514 12.03 -19.70 29.52
C ARG A 514 13.29 -19.10 28.92
N THR A 515 14.38 -19.42 29.59
CA THR A 515 15.78 -19.22 29.28
C THR A 515 16.19 -19.96 28.02
N ASN A 516 17.19 -19.40 27.34
CA ASN A 516 17.90 -19.87 26.16
C ASN A 516 17.93 -21.40 25.95
N GLU A 517 17.43 -21.84 24.80
CA GLU A 517 17.96 -23.00 24.09
C GLU A 517 18.21 -22.62 22.63
N SER A 518 19.43 -22.90 22.20
CA SER A 518 19.96 -22.72 20.84
C SER A 518 19.17 -23.53 19.83
N LEU A 519 18.49 -22.84 18.90
CA LEU A 519 18.00 -23.48 17.68
C LEU A 519 19.12 -23.50 16.64
N SER A 520 19.61 -24.71 16.42
CA SER A 520 20.45 -25.13 15.31
C SER A 520 19.79 -24.83 13.97
N GLU A 521 20.66 -24.67 12.98
CA GLU A 521 20.36 -24.49 11.57
C GLU A 521 19.49 -25.64 11.02
N GLU A 522 18.78 -25.33 9.92
CA GLU A 522 17.97 -26.24 9.12
C GLU A 522 16.60 -26.65 9.68
N THR A 523 15.61 -25.80 9.43
CA THR A 523 14.24 -26.28 9.15
C THR A 523 13.68 -25.47 7.99
N THR A 524 13.66 -26.11 6.83
CA THR A 524 13.17 -25.62 5.56
C THR A 524 11.66 -25.40 5.66
N CYS A 525 11.25 -24.13 5.63
CA CYS A 525 9.85 -23.74 5.54
C CYS A 525 9.40 -23.91 4.08
N PRO A 526 8.35 -24.70 3.76
CA PRO A 526 7.92 -24.90 2.38
C PRO A 526 7.04 -23.73 1.95
N TYR A 527 7.67 -22.59 1.64
CA TYR A 527 7.03 -21.46 0.97
C TYR A 527 7.96 -20.95 -0.14
N GLU A 528 8.07 -21.73 -1.21
CA GLU A 528 8.60 -21.24 -2.47
C GLU A 528 7.54 -20.39 -3.19
N SER A 529 7.46 -19.11 -2.82
CA SER A 529 7.15 -18.06 -3.79
C SER A 529 8.43 -17.28 -4.06
N ASN A 530 9.43 -17.99 -4.59
CA ASN A 530 10.73 -17.47 -5.01
C ASN A 530 10.72 -16.89 -6.44
N ARG A 531 9.59 -16.39 -6.94
CA ARG A 531 9.53 -15.73 -8.25
C ARG A 531 9.36 -14.22 -8.14
N ALA A 532 10.40 -13.58 -7.60
CA ALA A 532 10.66 -12.15 -7.76
C ALA A 532 12.14 -11.94 -8.09
N ARG A 533 12.49 -12.07 -9.38
CA ARG A 533 13.76 -11.59 -9.94
C ARG A 533 13.57 -10.21 -10.60
N PRO A 534 14.63 -9.38 -10.62
CA PRO A 534 14.56 -7.93 -10.81
C PRO A 534 14.45 -7.56 -12.30
N ASN A 535 13.84 -6.41 -12.61
CA ASN A 535 14.31 -5.42 -13.59
C ASN A 535 13.41 -4.19 -13.56
N GLY A 536 13.77 -3.23 -12.70
CA GLY A 536 13.26 -1.85 -12.67
C GLY A 536 14.39 -0.83 -12.57
N MET A 537 15.58 -1.20 -13.06
CA MET A 537 16.72 -0.31 -13.26
C MET A 537 17.25 -0.52 -14.68
N PRO A 538 17.68 0.53 -15.39
CA PRO A 538 18.17 0.41 -16.77
C PRO A 538 19.39 -0.51 -16.83
N ASN A 539 19.41 -1.35 -17.88
CA ASN A 539 20.53 -2.22 -18.23
C ASN A 539 21.77 -1.35 -18.49
N LEU A 540 22.91 -1.73 -17.90
CA LEU A 540 24.20 -1.33 -18.44
C LEU A 540 24.47 -2.28 -19.60
N ASN A 541 24.42 -1.78 -20.83
CA ASN A 541 25.00 -2.48 -21.97
C ASN A 541 26.48 -2.74 -21.66
N PRO A 542 26.97 -3.97 -21.78
CA PRO A 542 28.38 -4.19 -22.04
C PRO A 542 28.58 -4.10 -23.55
N SER A 543 29.05 -2.97 -24.05
CA SER A 543 29.64 -2.90 -25.39
C SER A 543 31.14 -3.15 -25.30
N GLY A 544 31.63 -4.09 -26.11
CA GLY A 544 33.04 -4.34 -26.42
C GLY A 544 33.75 -5.29 -25.44
N ILE A 545 34.58 -6.24 -25.85
CA ILE A 545 35.34 -6.46 -27.08
C ILE A 545 35.64 -7.97 -27.17
N GLY A 546 35.59 -8.56 -28.37
CA GLY A 546 35.98 -9.95 -28.64
C GLY A 546 35.19 -10.56 -29.78
#